data_AF-A0A0A1NUK0-F1
#
_entry.id   AF-A0A0A1NUK0-F1
#
_cell.length_a   1.000
_cell.length_b   1.000
_cell.length_c   1.000
_cell.angle_alpha   90.00
_cell.angle_beta   90.00
_cell.angle_gamma   90.00
#
_symmetry.space_group_name_H-M   'P 1'
#
loop_
_entity.id
_entity.type
_entity.pdbx_description
1 polymer ?
#
loop_
_entity_poly.entity_id
_entity_poly.type
_entity_poly.pdbx_seq_one_letter_code
_entity_poly.pdbx_strand_id
1 'polypeptide(L)'
;MNASEVRWVSKYVRPVEFVAAHEEIEQPIKKQKTSNGDEVASLYKNIINSTKSPATPSPPPAEKTIWCESCEMTISEADYKRHIQGTAHMVSRKTECEPVDTLTLGGSNVGFRMLTSQGWKYKEGLGKEGQGRRHPIATVFKQDRLCIGHENSGRKVVTHTHQEIERKAIERQRKMEEQKKDPGKEIAKKAKAESRKRVAMLHYLKQ
;
A
#
# COMPACT_ATOMS: atom_id res chain seq x y z
N MET A 1 33.27 -20.44 -13.80
CA MET A 1 32.60 -20.87 -12.54
C MET A 1 31.31 -20.09 -12.44
N ASN A 2 30.21 -20.67 -12.94
CA ASN A 2 28.93 -19.98 -13.06
C ASN A 2 28.20 -20.04 -11.72
N ALA A 3 28.04 -18.88 -11.08
CA ALA A 3 27.09 -18.74 -9.98
C ALA A 3 25.70 -18.62 -10.59
N SER A 4 24.93 -19.70 -10.49
CA SER A 4 23.52 -19.75 -10.85
C SER A 4 22.70 -18.89 -9.88
N GLU A 5 22.25 -17.74 -10.36
CA GLU A 5 21.40 -16.82 -9.61
C GLU A 5 19.96 -17.35 -9.59
N VAL A 6 19.47 -17.70 -8.39
CA VAL A 6 18.12 -18.26 -8.20
C VAL A 6 17.09 -17.13 -8.24
N ARG A 7 16.42 -16.94 -9.38
CA ARG A 7 15.33 -15.97 -9.58
C ARG A 7 14.03 -16.48 -8.95
N TRP A 8 13.57 -15.84 -7.88
CA TRP A 8 12.22 -16.05 -7.33
C TRP A 8 11.17 -15.34 -8.19
N VAL A 9 10.23 -16.08 -8.76
CA VAL A 9 9.13 -15.55 -9.56
C VAL A 9 7.83 -15.63 -8.75
N SER A 10 7.32 -14.47 -8.30
CA SER A 10 5.96 -14.38 -7.74
C SER A 10 4.95 -14.16 -8.88
N LYS A 11 3.77 -14.79 -8.79
CA LYS A 11 2.72 -14.78 -9.85
C LYS A 11 2.22 -13.40 -10.28
N TYR A 12 2.52 -12.33 -9.55
CA TYR A 12 1.98 -10.98 -9.78
C TYR A 12 3.04 -9.92 -10.09
N VAL A 13 4.31 -10.29 -10.18
CA VAL A 13 5.38 -9.37 -10.58
C VAL A 13 6.08 -9.98 -11.77
N ARG A 14 5.54 -9.74 -12.98
CA ARG A 14 6.36 -9.92 -14.19
C ARG A 14 7.44 -8.84 -14.12
N PRO A 15 8.74 -9.20 -14.01
CA PRO A 15 9.80 -8.22 -14.13
C PRO A 15 9.65 -7.56 -15.49
N VAL A 16 9.45 -6.24 -15.51
CA VAL A 16 9.55 -5.48 -16.75
C VAL A 16 11.03 -5.50 -17.11
N GLU A 17 11.41 -6.32 -18.08
CA GLU A 17 12.77 -6.28 -18.61
C GLU A 17 12.91 -4.97 -19.36
N PHE A 18 13.66 -4.04 -18.74
CA PHE A 18 14.07 -2.82 -19.40
C PHE A 18 15.05 -3.22 -20.49
N VAL A 19 14.53 -3.35 -21.71
CA VAL A 19 15.36 -3.42 -22.91
C VAL A 19 16.04 -2.06 -23.00
N ALA A 20 17.36 -2.03 -22.80
CA ALA A 20 18.14 -0.86 -23.15
C ALA A 20 17.78 -0.52 -24.60
N ALA A 21 17.42 0.74 -24.86
CA ALA A 21 17.16 1.19 -26.22
C ALA A 21 18.31 0.67 -27.07
N HIS A 22 17.98 -0.02 -28.17
CA HIS A 22 19.02 -0.44 -29.09
C HIS A 22 19.86 0.80 -29.40
N GLU A 23 21.18 0.63 -29.48
CA GLU A 23 22.06 1.68 -29.96
C GLU A 23 21.68 1.95 -31.42
N GLU A 24 20.56 2.64 -31.61
CA GLU A 24 20.29 3.42 -32.80
C GLU A 24 21.48 4.35 -32.82
N ILE A 25 22.40 4.03 -33.71
CA ILE A 25 23.33 4.98 -34.29
C ILE A 25 22.46 6.22 -34.51
N GLU A 26 22.61 7.21 -33.63
CA GLU A 26 21.96 8.49 -33.77
C GLU A 26 22.47 9.04 -35.08
N GLN A 27 21.75 8.78 -36.17
CA GLN A 27 21.98 9.52 -37.38
C GLN A 27 21.74 10.96 -36.97
N PRO A 28 22.72 11.85 -37.18
CA PRO A 28 22.66 13.20 -36.66
C PRO A 28 21.33 13.79 -37.08
N ILE A 29 20.48 14.13 -36.10
CA ILE A 29 19.21 14.80 -36.34
C ILE A 29 19.58 16.04 -37.15
N LYS A 30 19.27 16.01 -38.44
CA LYS A 30 19.51 17.16 -39.32
C LYS A 30 18.75 18.30 -38.69
N LYS A 31 19.48 19.31 -38.18
CA LYS A 31 18.89 20.52 -37.61
C LYS A 31 17.88 21.04 -38.64
N GLN A 32 16.60 20.86 -38.34
CA GLN A 32 15.55 21.40 -39.19
C GLN A 32 15.73 22.92 -39.19
N LYS A 33 15.57 23.54 -40.36
CA LYS A 33 15.77 24.97 -40.56
C LYS A 33 14.95 25.75 -39.52
N THR A 34 15.50 26.85 -39.03
CA THR A 34 14.82 27.76 -38.09
C THR A 34 13.54 28.27 -38.74
N SER A 35 12.40 27.65 -38.43
CA SER A 35 11.09 28.08 -38.92
C SER A 35 10.73 29.42 -38.30
N ASN A 36 10.16 30.31 -39.09
CA ASN A 36 9.70 31.60 -38.61
C ASN A 36 8.58 31.40 -37.57
N GLY A 37 8.59 32.16 -36.48
CA GLY A 37 7.64 31.99 -35.37
C GLY A 37 6.18 32.07 -35.80
N ASP A 38 5.89 32.89 -36.81
CA ASP A 38 4.54 33.03 -37.39
C ASP A 38 4.10 31.78 -38.17
N GLU A 39 5.02 31.09 -38.85
CA GLU A 39 4.70 29.84 -39.58
C GLU A 39 4.37 28.72 -38.59
N VAL A 40 5.14 28.64 -37.50
CA VAL A 40 4.88 27.70 -36.40
C VAL A 40 3.52 28.01 -35.75
N ALA A 41 3.24 29.28 -35.47
CA ALA A 41 1.96 29.69 -34.89
C ALA A 41 0.77 29.35 -35.82
N SER A 42 0.94 29.53 -37.13
CA SER A 42 -0.06 29.20 -38.15
C SER A 42 -0.35 27.71 -38.22
N LEU A 43 0.70 26.87 -38.14
CA LEU A 43 0.57 25.41 -38.08
C LEU A 43 -0.27 24.97 -36.88
N TYR A 44 0.06 25.45 -35.68
CA TYR A 44 -0.70 25.09 -34.46
C TYR A 44 -2.14 25.59 -34.52
N LYS A 45 -2.40 26.80 -35.04
CA LYS A 45 -3.77 27.30 -35.27
C LYS A 45 -4.55 26.40 -36.22
N ASN A 46 -3.93 25.92 -37.29
CA ASN A 46 -4.57 25.03 -38.26
C ASN A 46 -4.86 23.63 -37.70
N ILE A 47 -4.02 23.10 -36.82
CA ILE A 47 -4.27 21.81 -36.15
C ILE A 47 -5.49 21.92 -35.24
N ILE A 48 -5.57 22.99 -34.43
CA ILE A 48 -6.70 23.24 -33.52
C ILE A 48 -7.98 23.48 -34.32
N ASN A 49 -7.90 24.26 -35.41
CA ASN A 49 -9.06 24.55 -36.26
C ASN A 49 -9.49 23.38 -37.14
N SER A 50 -8.59 22.48 -37.56
CA SER A 50 -8.96 21.30 -38.36
C SER A 50 -9.80 20.29 -37.58
N THR A 51 -9.68 20.27 -36.24
CA THR A 51 -10.57 19.48 -35.39
C THR A 51 -11.98 20.08 -35.27
N LYS A 52 -12.15 21.36 -35.66
CA LYS A 52 -13.47 21.95 -35.96
C LYS A 52 -13.74 21.74 -37.45
N SER A 53 -14.06 20.51 -37.84
CA SER A 53 -14.73 20.32 -39.12
C SER A 53 -16.00 21.17 -39.12
N PRO A 54 -16.22 22.09 -40.09
CA PRO A 54 -17.46 22.82 -40.19
C PRO A 54 -18.53 21.82 -40.63
N ALA A 55 -19.22 21.24 -39.65
CA ALA A 55 -20.49 20.60 -39.91
C ALA A 55 -21.37 21.61 -40.66
N THR A 56 -21.82 21.19 -41.82
CA THR A 56 -22.73 21.86 -42.74
C THR A 56 -23.88 22.52 -41.96
N PRO A 57 -24.34 23.74 -42.30
CA PRO A 57 -25.50 24.36 -41.66
C PRO A 57 -26.78 23.63 -42.11
N SER A 58 -27.01 22.48 -41.50
CA SER A 58 -28.31 21.80 -41.50
C SER A 58 -29.12 22.33 -40.32
N PRO A 59 -30.45 22.46 -40.46
CA PRO A 59 -31.30 23.15 -39.49
C PRO A 59 -31.19 22.49 -38.11
N PRO A 60 -31.25 23.27 -37.02
CA PRO A 60 -30.85 22.82 -35.68
C PRO A 60 -31.70 21.62 -35.24
N PRO A 61 -31.10 20.43 -35.06
CA PRO A 61 -31.73 19.41 -34.25
C PRO A 61 -31.83 19.99 -32.83
N ALA A 62 -32.93 19.72 -32.13
CA ALA A 62 -33.07 20.11 -30.73
C ALA A 62 -32.01 19.39 -29.89
N GLU A 63 -30.82 19.98 -29.79
CA GLU A 63 -29.68 19.41 -29.08
C GLU A 63 -29.98 19.48 -27.59
N LYS A 64 -30.07 18.29 -26.99
CA LYS A 64 -30.28 18.14 -25.55
C LYS A 64 -29.00 18.58 -24.85
N THR A 65 -29.13 19.58 -23.99
CA THR A 65 -28.03 20.11 -23.18
C THR A 65 -28.19 19.64 -21.73
N ILE A 66 -27.06 19.37 -21.08
CA ILE A 66 -26.96 18.87 -19.71
C ILE A 66 -26.12 19.87 -18.92
N TRP A 67 -26.59 20.28 -17.75
CA TRP A 67 -25.86 21.15 -16.83
C TRP A 67 -24.87 20.35 -15.98
N CYS A 68 -23.65 20.86 -15.83
CA CYS A 68 -22.67 20.31 -14.90
C CYS A 68 -22.47 21.26 -13.71
N GLU A 69 -22.76 20.78 -12.50
CA GLU A 69 -22.62 21.56 -11.26
C GLU A 69 -21.15 21.81 -10.87
N SER A 70 -20.23 20.86 -11.14
CA SER A 70 -18.82 21.03 -10.77
C SER A 70 -18.04 21.97 -11.68
N CYS A 71 -18.57 22.26 -12.88
CA CYS A 71 -17.93 23.13 -13.86
C CYS A 71 -18.78 24.37 -14.21
N GLU A 72 -19.98 24.49 -13.62
CA GLU A 72 -20.94 25.58 -13.84
C GLU A 72 -21.13 25.93 -15.32
N MET A 73 -21.29 24.92 -16.18
CA MET A 73 -21.48 25.09 -17.61
C MET A 73 -22.49 24.12 -18.21
N THR A 74 -23.15 24.54 -19.29
CA THR A 74 -24.01 23.70 -20.13
C THR A 74 -23.18 22.95 -21.16
N ILE A 75 -23.28 21.62 -21.19
CA ILE A 75 -22.58 20.75 -22.13
C ILE A 75 -23.62 20.04 -23.01
N SER A 76 -23.28 19.76 -24.27
CA SER A 76 -24.12 18.94 -25.14
C SER A 76 -24.18 17.48 -24.65
N GLU A 77 -25.30 16.79 -24.84
CA GLU A 77 -25.43 15.38 -24.42
C GLU A 77 -24.37 14.48 -25.06
N ALA A 78 -23.96 14.77 -26.31
CA ALA A 78 -22.90 14.04 -27.01
C ALA A 78 -21.53 14.18 -26.32
N ASP A 79 -21.21 15.36 -25.79
CA ASP A 79 -19.94 15.65 -25.15
C ASP A 79 -19.91 15.35 -23.65
N TYR A 80 -21.05 15.03 -23.04
CA TYR A 80 -21.16 14.81 -21.60
C TYR A 80 -20.14 13.76 -21.11
N LYS A 81 -19.99 12.63 -21.81
CA LYS A 81 -19.03 11.58 -21.43
C LYS A 81 -17.58 12.07 -21.49
N ARG A 82 -17.22 12.81 -22.55
CA ARG A 82 -15.89 13.40 -22.75
C ARG A 82 -15.59 14.45 -21.68
N HIS A 83 -16.60 15.24 -21.31
CA HIS A 83 -16.52 16.23 -20.26
C HIS A 83 -16.25 15.58 -18.89
N ILE A 84 -17.05 14.59 -18.46
CA ILE A 84 -16.90 13.93 -17.15
C ILE A 84 -15.55 13.21 -17.00
N GLN A 85 -15.04 12.63 -18.09
CA GLN A 85 -13.74 11.94 -18.09
C GLN A 85 -12.55 12.89 -18.30
N GLY A 86 -12.80 14.16 -18.60
CA GLY A 86 -11.76 15.16 -18.80
C GLY A 86 -11.02 15.47 -17.51
N THR A 87 -9.70 15.69 -17.62
CA THR A 87 -8.85 16.07 -16.48
C THR A 87 -9.35 17.36 -15.82
N ALA A 88 -9.83 18.33 -16.60
CA ALA A 88 -10.42 19.56 -16.08
C ALA A 88 -11.61 19.29 -15.14
N HIS A 89 -12.53 18.41 -15.53
CA HIS A 89 -13.68 18.05 -14.69
C HIS A 89 -13.26 17.28 -13.43
N MET A 90 -12.33 16.33 -13.55
CA MET A 90 -11.81 15.58 -12.39
C MET A 90 -11.11 16.47 -11.37
N VAL A 91 -10.41 17.52 -11.82
CA VAL A 91 -9.70 18.47 -10.94
C VAL A 91 -10.66 19.50 -10.32
N SER A 92 -11.65 19.98 -11.09
CA SER A 92 -12.67 20.90 -10.59
C SER A 92 -13.65 20.23 -9.62
N ARG A 93 -13.85 18.91 -9.74
CA ARG A 93 -14.56 18.15 -8.72
C ARG A 93 -13.82 18.27 -7.39
N LYS A 94 -14.48 18.85 -6.39
CA LYS A 94 -14.09 18.68 -4.99
C LYS A 94 -14.15 17.19 -4.70
N THR A 95 -13.01 16.50 -4.77
CA THR A 95 -12.95 15.14 -4.26
C THR A 95 -13.12 15.24 -2.75
N GLU A 96 -14.33 14.96 -2.27
CA GLU A 96 -14.61 14.76 -0.84
C GLU A 96 -13.94 13.49 -0.28
N CYS A 97 -13.07 12.86 -1.06
CA CYS A 97 -12.32 11.71 -0.62
C CYS A 97 -11.30 12.20 0.42
N GLU A 98 -11.65 12.05 1.71
CA GLU A 98 -10.68 12.24 2.78
C GLU A 98 -9.44 11.38 2.46
N PRO A 99 -8.23 11.92 2.70
CA PRO A 99 -7.00 11.19 2.45
C PRO A 99 -7.06 9.84 3.16
N VAL A 100 -6.70 8.78 2.44
CA VAL A 100 -6.71 7.41 2.98
C VAL A 100 -5.88 7.38 4.25
N ASP A 101 -6.53 7.08 5.37
CA ASP A 101 -5.84 6.94 6.65
C ASP A 101 -4.98 5.68 6.63
N THR A 102 -3.69 5.86 6.91
CA THR A 102 -2.72 4.77 6.98
C THR A 102 -2.87 3.96 8.26
N LEU A 103 -3.40 4.58 9.31
CA LEU A 103 -3.84 3.87 10.49
C LEU A 103 -5.14 3.15 10.09
N THR A 104 -5.23 1.84 10.34
CA THR A 104 -6.44 1.05 10.08
C THR A 104 -6.68 0.13 11.28
N LEU A 105 -7.14 0.70 12.39
CA LEU A 105 -7.58 -0.12 13.53
C LEU A 105 -9.06 -0.46 13.36
N GLY A 106 -9.36 -1.71 13.04
CA GLY A 106 -10.73 -2.22 13.03
C GLY A 106 -11.28 -2.45 14.43
N GLY A 107 -12.61 -2.40 14.58
CA GLY A 107 -13.33 -2.63 15.84
C GLY A 107 -13.15 -4.02 16.47
N SER A 108 -12.68 -5.00 15.68
CA SER A 108 -12.34 -6.34 16.17
C SER A 108 -11.06 -6.35 17.03
N ASN A 109 -10.19 -5.36 16.88
CA ASN A 109 -8.94 -5.27 17.62
C ASN A 109 -9.22 -4.95 19.10
N VAL A 110 -8.72 -5.81 20.00
CA VAL A 110 -8.92 -5.66 21.46
C VAL A 110 -8.32 -4.34 21.97
N GLY A 111 -7.14 -3.96 21.46
CA GLY A 111 -6.49 -2.70 21.82
C GLY A 111 -7.29 -1.48 21.36
N PHE A 112 -7.88 -1.52 20.16
CA PHE A 112 -8.79 -0.47 19.69
C PHE A 112 -9.98 -0.30 20.64
N ARG A 113 -10.66 -1.40 20.99
CA ARG A 113 -11.79 -1.37 21.92
C ARG A 113 -11.40 -0.86 23.31
N MET A 114 -10.22 -1.24 23.79
CA MET A 114 -9.70 -0.74 25.07
C MET A 114 -9.44 0.77 25.03
N LEU A 115 -8.83 1.28 23.95
CA LEU A 115 -8.60 2.71 23.79
C LEU A 115 -9.91 3.50 23.73
N THR A 116 -10.86 3.04 22.90
CA THR A 116 -12.17 3.69 22.78
C THR A 116 -12.95 3.66 24.10
N SER A 117 -12.85 2.57 24.88
CA SER A 117 -13.48 2.52 26.21
C SER A 117 -12.90 3.53 27.21
N GLN A 118 -11.65 3.96 27.02
CA GLN A 118 -11.01 5.00 27.83
C GLN A 118 -11.25 6.41 27.28
N GLY A 119 -12.14 6.56 26.29
CA GLY A 119 -12.51 7.85 25.71
C GLY A 119 -11.60 8.31 24.58
N TRP A 120 -10.67 7.48 24.09
CA TRP A 120 -9.86 7.83 22.92
C TRP A 120 -10.69 7.76 21.62
N LYS A 121 -10.56 8.79 20.77
CA LYS A 121 -11.23 8.88 19.47
C LYS A 121 -10.26 8.62 18.33
N TYR A 122 -10.73 7.87 17.32
CA TYR A 122 -9.90 7.42 16.21
C TYR A 122 -9.24 8.54 15.38
N LYS A 123 -9.96 9.65 15.15
CA LYS A 123 -9.44 10.77 14.36
C LYS A 123 -8.49 11.69 15.16
N GLU A 124 -8.36 11.50 16.46
CA GLU A 124 -7.61 12.38 17.37
C GLU A 124 -6.34 11.69 17.91
N GLY A 125 -5.38 12.52 18.30
CA GLY A 125 -4.18 12.08 19.03
C GLY A 125 -4.48 11.66 20.46
N LEU A 126 -3.48 11.11 21.14
CA LEU A 126 -3.55 10.86 22.59
C LEU A 126 -3.25 12.13 23.40
N GLY A 127 -3.69 12.19 24.65
CA GLY A 127 -3.44 13.31 25.57
C GLY A 127 -4.68 14.18 25.80
N LYS A 128 -4.61 15.10 26.75
CA LYS A 128 -5.74 15.90 27.25
C LYS A 128 -6.50 16.64 26.14
N GLU A 129 -5.76 17.17 25.16
CA GLU A 129 -6.31 17.93 24.04
C GLU A 129 -6.05 17.20 22.70
N GLY A 130 -5.69 15.91 22.76
CA GLY A 130 -5.27 15.15 21.57
C GLY A 130 -3.95 15.65 20.96
N GLN A 131 -3.08 16.26 21.76
CA GLN A 131 -1.81 16.84 21.32
C GLN A 131 -0.77 15.79 20.88
N GLY A 132 -0.97 14.54 21.30
CA GLY A 132 -0.14 13.42 20.94
C GLY A 132 -0.29 13.08 19.46
N ARG A 133 0.74 12.46 18.91
CA ARG A 133 0.71 12.11 17.49
C ARG A 133 -0.20 10.93 17.22
N ARG A 134 -1.03 11.02 16.18
CA ARG A 134 -1.92 9.93 15.75
C ARG A 134 -1.17 8.77 15.09
N HIS A 135 -0.24 9.08 14.18
CA HIS A 135 0.47 8.07 13.40
C HIS A 135 1.83 7.69 14.02
N PRO A 136 2.22 6.40 13.99
CA PRO A 136 3.51 5.92 14.49
C PRO A 136 4.71 6.59 13.81
N ILE A 137 5.84 6.69 14.52
CA ILE A 137 7.10 7.22 13.96
C ILE A 137 7.71 6.18 13.05
N ALA A 138 7.90 6.55 11.78
CA ALA A 138 8.67 5.74 10.86
C ALA A 138 10.12 5.66 11.37
N THR A 139 10.53 4.47 11.78
CA THR A 139 11.90 4.19 12.20
C THR A 139 12.71 3.66 11.03
N VAL A 140 13.97 4.03 10.95
CA VAL A 140 14.92 3.48 9.97
C VAL A 140 15.73 2.38 10.64
N PHE A 141 15.68 1.17 10.10
CA PHE A 141 16.56 0.11 10.57
C PHE A 141 17.97 0.29 9.99
N LYS A 142 18.97 0.34 10.89
CA LYS A 142 20.39 0.42 10.52
C LYS A 142 20.96 -0.99 10.47
N GLN A 143 21.32 -1.46 9.28
CA GLN A 143 21.86 -2.81 9.07
C GLN A 143 23.39 -2.85 8.95
N ASP A 144 24.02 -1.69 8.78
CA ASP A 144 25.45 -1.56 8.57
C ASP A 144 26.22 -1.31 9.88
N ARG A 145 27.55 -1.51 9.80
CA ARG A 145 28.47 -1.20 10.91
C ARG A 145 29.14 0.17 10.78
N LEU A 146 28.74 0.99 9.81
CA LEU A 146 29.32 2.30 9.57
C LEU A 146 28.89 3.30 10.66
N CYS A 147 29.67 4.36 10.83
CA CYS A 147 29.32 5.41 11.79
C CYS A 147 28.09 6.20 11.34
N ILE A 148 27.45 6.89 12.29
CA ILE A 148 26.34 7.79 12.01
C ILE A 148 26.85 8.92 11.11
N GLY A 149 26.08 9.27 10.07
CA GLY A 149 26.44 10.34 9.13
C GLY A 149 27.24 9.88 7.90
N HIS A 150 27.54 8.58 7.78
CA HIS A 150 28.14 8.03 6.56
C HIS A 150 27.19 8.16 5.36
N GLU A 151 27.69 8.69 4.24
CA GLU A 151 26.89 9.01 3.03
C GLU A 151 26.13 7.79 2.49
N ASN A 152 26.76 6.61 2.58
CA ASN A 152 26.14 5.34 2.22
C ASN A 152 25.40 4.72 3.40
N SER A 153 24.38 5.43 3.90
CA SER A 153 23.40 4.85 4.81
C SER A 153 22.43 4.05 3.94
N GLY A 154 22.52 2.72 3.98
CA GLY A 154 21.72 1.83 3.12
C GLY A 154 20.20 2.11 3.13
N ARG A 155 19.45 1.41 2.26
CA ARG A 155 18.00 1.66 2.11
C ARG A 155 17.27 1.52 3.46
N LYS A 156 16.36 2.46 3.72
CA LYS A 156 15.44 2.42 4.86
C LYS A 156 14.47 1.25 4.67
N VAL A 157 14.68 0.16 5.40
CA VAL A 157 13.79 -1.02 5.36
C VAL A 157 13.13 -1.18 6.73
N VAL A 158 11.85 -1.56 6.73
CA VAL A 158 11.10 -1.89 7.95
C VAL A 158 11.67 -3.20 8.52
N THR A 159 11.92 -3.25 9.82
CA THR A 159 12.54 -4.41 10.51
C THR A 159 11.81 -5.72 10.28
N HIS A 160 10.48 -5.69 10.23
CA HIS A 160 9.64 -6.86 10.02
C HIS A 160 8.51 -6.52 9.06
N THR A 161 8.45 -7.23 7.94
CA THR A 161 7.29 -7.23 7.07
C THR A 161 6.11 -7.89 7.79
N HIS A 162 4.88 -7.54 7.41
CA HIS A 162 3.67 -8.14 7.98
C HIS A 162 3.73 -9.69 7.91
N GLN A 163 4.20 -10.23 6.77
CA GLN A 163 4.36 -11.66 6.53
C GLN A 163 5.34 -12.34 7.49
N GLU A 164 6.43 -11.68 7.87
CA GLU A 164 7.40 -12.22 8.83
C GLU A 164 6.84 -12.24 10.25
N ILE A 165 6.05 -11.22 10.63
CA ILE A 165 5.39 -11.16 11.92
C ILE A 165 4.37 -12.31 12.02
N GLU A 166 3.54 -12.49 11.00
CA GLU A 166 2.56 -13.58 10.92
C GLU A 166 3.22 -14.94 11.01
N ARG A 167 4.30 -15.17 10.23
CA ARG A 167 5.06 -16.42 10.28
C ARG A 167 5.58 -16.73 11.68
N LYS A 168 6.18 -15.75 12.35
CA LYS A 168 6.67 -15.91 13.74
C LYS A 168 5.55 -16.16 14.73
N ALA A 169 4.38 -15.56 14.54
CA ALA A 169 3.21 -15.80 15.38
C ALA A 169 2.72 -17.25 15.25
N ILE A 170 2.61 -17.75 14.01
CA ILE A 170 2.23 -19.14 13.73
C ILE A 170 3.26 -20.12 14.31
N GLU A 171 4.55 -19.87 14.11
CA GLU A 171 5.61 -20.72 14.66
C GLU A 171 5.57 -20.76 16.19
N ARG A 172 5.30 -19.62 16.84
CA ARG A 172 5.13 -19.56 18.30
C ARG A 172 3.92 -20.37 18.77
N GLN A 173 2.79 -20.30 18.06
CA GLN A 173 1.60 -21.10 18.36
C GLN A 173 1.91 -22.59 18.25
N ARG A 174 2.57 -23.01 17.16
CA ARG A 174 2.99 -24.41 16.95
C ARG A 174 3.92 -24.90 18.04
N LYS A 175 4.92 -24.10 18.44
CA LYS A 175 5.82 -24.44 19.56
C LYS A 175 5.08 -24.54 20.90
N MET A 176 4.10 -23.67 21.15
CA MET A 176 3.26 -23.78 22.36
C MET A 176 2.39 -25.05 22.35
N GLU A 177 1.87 -25.43 21.20
CA GLU A 177 1.09 -26.66 21.04
C GLU A 177 1.97 -27.91 21.21
N GLU A 178 3.16 -27.92 20.63
CA GLU A 178 4.15 -29.00 20.80
C GLU A 178 4.67 -29.09 22.25
N GLN A 179 4.69 -27.96 22.97
CA GLN A 179 5.03 -27.91 24.40
C GLN A 179 3.88 -28.30 25.34
N LYS A 180 2.64 -28.40 24.87
CA LYS A 180 1.57 -29.08 25.64
C LYS A 180 1.94 -30.56 25.72
N LYS A 181 2.68 -30.90 26.77
CA LYS A 181 3.19 -32.25 27.07
C LYS A 181 2.13 -33.32 26.83
N ASP A 182 2.55 -34.45 26.25
CA ASP A 182 1.74 -35.65 26.13
C ASP A 182 1.03 -35.97 27.46
N PRO A 183 -0.31 -36.11 27.45
CA PRO A 183 -1.07 -36.40 28.66
C PRO A 183 -0.57 -37.68 29.37
N GLY A 184 -0.03 -38.64 28.61
CA GLY A 184 0.56 -39.87 29.14
C GLY A 184 1.75 -39.66 30.08
N LYS A 185 2.62 -38.66 29.85
CA LYS A 185 3.77 -38.39 30.73
C LYS A 185 3.35 -37.89 32.11
N GLU A 186 2.32 -37.02 32.16
CA GLU A 186 1.78 -36.51 33.42
C GLU A 186 1.00 -37.60 34.19
N ILE A 187 0.26 -38.46 33.49
CA ILE A 187 -0.44 -39.62 34.08
C ILE A 187 0.58 -40.60 34.69
N ALA A 188 1.64 -40.97 33.96
CA ALA A 188 2.68 -41.86 34.46
C ALA A 188 3.43 -41.28 35.67
N LYS A 189 3.69 -39.96 35.68
CA LYS A 189 4.34 -39.27 36.80
C LYS A 189 3.45 -39.28 38.05
N LYS A 190 2.14 -39.05 37.90
CA LYS A 190 1.17 -39.15 39.00
C LYS A 190 1.11 -40.57 39.57
N ALA A 191 0.99 -41.59 38.71
CA ALA A 191 0.94 -42.99 39.13
C ALA A 191 2.20 -43.40 39.92
N LYS A 192 3.39 -42.95 39.48
CA LYS A 192 4.66 -43.22 40.20
C LYS A 192 4.73 -42.50 41.55
N ALA A 193 4.24 -41.27 41.64
CA ALA A 193 4.17 -40.54 42.90
C ALA A 193 3.19 -41.19 43.90
N GLU A 194 2.04 -41.66 43.41
CA GLU A 194 1.05 -42.40 44.21
C GLU A 194 1.60 -43.73 44.70
N SER A 195 2.28 -44.49 43.84
CA SER A 195 2.97 -45.73 44.21
C SER A 195 3.99 -45.52 45.33
N ARG A 196 4.83 -44.47 45.23
CA ARG A 196 5.79 -44.11 46.29
C ARG A 196 5.10 -43.80 47.62
N LYS A 197 3.98 -43.06 47.59
CA LYS A 197 3.20 -42.76 48.79
C LYS A 197 2.62 -44.02 49.42
N ARG A 198 2.07 -44.94 48.62
CA ARG A 198 1.56 -46.24 49.11
C ARG A 198 2.67 -47.06 49.79
N VAL A 199 3.84 -47.17 49.16
CA VAL A 199 4.98 -47.90 49.73
C VAL A 199 5.44 -47.27 51.04
N ALA A 200 5.54 -45.95 51.10
CA ALA A 200 5.87 -45.24 52.34
C ALA A 200 4.83 -45.48 53.45
N MET A 201 3.55 -45.49 53.11
CA MET A 201 2.47 -45.77 54.07
C MET A 201 2.52 -47.21 54.59
N LEU A 202 2.78 -48.19 53.71
CA LEU A 202 2.97 -49.59 54.08
C LEU A 202 4.17 -49.79 55.00
N HIS A 203 5.26 -49.07 54.76
CA HIS A 203 6.44 -49.10 55.62
C HIS A 203 6.15 -48.52 57.02
N TYR A 204 5.34 -47.46 57.10
CA TYR A 204 4.91 -46.87 58.36
C TYR A 204 4.01 -47.81 59.19
N LEU A 205 3.08 -48.52 58.54
CA LEU A 205 2.16 -49.45 59.20
C LEU A 205 2.80 -50.75 59.69
N LYS A 206 4.03 -51.05 59.28
CA LYS A 206 4.76 -52.28 59.62
C LYS A 206 5.74 -52.09 60.79
N GLN A 207 5.91 -50.86 61.27
CA GLN A 207 6.60 -50.51 62.52
C GLN A 207 5.61 -50.43 63.67
#